data_AF-A0A356IZE9-F1
#
_entry.id   AF-A0A356IZE9-F1
#
_cell.length_a   1.000
_cell.length_b   1.000
_cell.length_c   1.000
_cell.angle_alpha   90.00
_cell.angle_beta   90.00
_cell.angle_gamma   90.00
#
_symmetry.space_group_name_H-M   'P 1'
#
loop_
_entity.id
_entity.type
_entity.pdbx_description
1 polymer ?
#
loop_
_entity_poly.entity_id
_entity_poly.type
_entity_poly.pdbx_seq_one_letter_code
_entity_poly.pdbx_strand_id
1 'polypeptide(L)'
;MKFNVNFNNNKTKPEFSEDARKAISLLYLEEALYKEQYEECAEIVSSAKRFGAESSDINKVIAKYLKGAGRTSTNRPKQIEASEPKVGRRRAELEGGS
;
A
#
# COMPACT_ATOMS: atom_id res chain seq x y z
N MET A 1 8.76 -18.26 -1.55
CA MET A 1 8.75 -18.05 -3.02
C MET A 1 9.54 -16.79 -3.31
N LYS A 2 10.61 -16.88 -4.10
CA LYS A 2 11.43 -15.74 -4.52
C LYS A 2 10.90 -15.28 -5.88
N PHE A 3 10.46 -14.02 -5.97
CA PHE A 3 10.12 -13.40 -7.24
C PHE A 3 11.37 -12.69 -7.76
N ASN A 4 12.05 -13.28 -8.73
CA ASN A 4 13.16 -12.63 -9.43
C ASN A 4 12.55 -11.66 -10.47
N VAL A 5 12.43 -10.38 -10.12
CA VAL A 5 11.98 -9.34 -11.04
C VAL A 5 13.23 -8.71 -11.68
N ASN A 6 13.51 -9.04 -12.95
CA ASN A 6 14.59 -8.45 -13.71
C ASN A 6 14.06 -7.22 -14.47
N PHE A 7 14.47 -6.02 -14.08
CA PHE A 7 14.12 -4.77 -14.75
C PHE A 7 15.17 -4.43 -15.81
N ASN A 8 15.03 -4.98 -17.02
CA ASN A 8 15.80 -4.51 -18.17
C ASN A 8 15.14 -3.28 -18.78
N ASN A 9 15.88 -2.17 -18.78
CA ASN A 9 15.41 -0.81 -19.05
C ASN A 9 15.62 -0.42 -20.52
N ASN A 10 15.12 -1.24 -21.46
CA ASN A 10 15.14 -0.98 -22.89
C ASN A 10 13.74 -0.61 -23.38
N LYS A 11 13.66 0.51 -24.10
CA LYS A 11 12.47 1.21 -24.63
C LYS A 11 11.59 0.31 -25.51
N THR A 12 10.81 -0.55 -24.88
CA THR A 12 9.67 -1.25 -25.46
C THR A 12 8.60 -1.27 -24.39
N LYS A 13 7.39 -0.82 -24.75
CA LYS A 13 6.18 -0.82 -23.91
C LYS A 13 6.24 -1.99 -22.93
N PRO A 14 6.16 -1.78 -21.61
CA PRO A 14 6.30 -2.88 -20.66
C PRO A 14 5.11 -3.83 -20.85
N GLU A 15 5.31 -4.85 -21.68
CA GLU A 15 4.39 -5.96 -21.83
C GLU A 15 4.62 -6.85 -20.62
N PHE A 16 4.02 -6.45 -19.50
CA PHE A 16 3.90 -7.31 -18.35
C PHE A 16 3.27 -8.62 -18.81
N SER A 17 3.90 -9.74 -18.47
CA SER A 17 3.31 -11.05 -18.67
C SER A 17 1.95 -11.11 -17.97
N GLU A 18 1.04 -11.93 -18.48
CA GLU A 18 -0.28 -12.13 -17.86
C GLU A 18 -0.14 -12.52 -16.37
N ASP A 19 0.89 -13.30 -16.02
CA ASP A 19 1.25 -13.60 -14.62
C ASP A 19 1.60 -12.37 -13.79
N ALA A 20 2.34 -11.42 -14.35
CA ALA A 20 2.69 -10.18 -13.67
C ALA A 20 1.44 -9.29 -13.49
N ARG A 21 0.57 -9.21 -14.50
CA ARG A 21 -0.70 -8.48 -14.41
C ARG A 21 -1.63 -9.08 -13.37
N LYS A 22 -1.73 -10.42 -13.32
CA LYS A 22 -2.43 -11.17 -12.28
C LYS A 22 -1.91 -10.81 -10.89
N ALA A 23 -0.59 -10.86 -10.69
CA ALA A 23 0.03 -10.55 -9.41
C ALA A 23 -0.26 -9.11 -8.97
N ILE A 24 -0.17 -8.15 -9.90
CA ILE A 24 -0.46 -6.74 -9.64
C ILE A 24 -1.95 -6.54 -9.29
N SER A 25 -2.89 -7.16 -10.01
CA SER A 25 -4.32 -7.04 -9.69
C SER A 25 -4.66 -7.63 -8.32
N LEU A 26 -4.05 -8.75 -7.93
CA LEU A 26 -4.24 -9.33 -6.60
C LEU A 26 -3.63 -8.45 -5.49
N LEU A 27 -2.52 -7.77 -5.77
CA LEU A 27 -1.92 -6.80 -4.84
C LEU A 27 -2.84 -5.58 -4.65
N TYR A 28 -3.42 -5.05 -5.73
CA TYR A 28 -4.40 -3.96 -5.63
C TYR A 28 -5.65 -4.39 -4.86
N LEU A 29 -6.10 -5.63 -5.00
CA LEU A 29 -7.21 -6.16 -4.21
C LEU A 29 -6.88 -6.17 -2.72
N GLU A 30 -5.66 -6.61 -2.36
CA GLU A 30 -5.19 -6.57 -0.98
C GLU A 30 -5.18 -5.13 -0.44
N GLU A 31 -4.67 -4.18 -1.21
CA GLU A 31 -4.61 -2.77 -0.82
C GLU A 31 -6.01 -2.15 -0.66
N ALA A 32 -6.93 -2.42 -1.58
CA ALA A 32 -8.31 -1.94 -1.50
C ALA A 32 -9.04 -2.48 -0.26
N LEU A 33 -8.81 -3.74 0.11
CA LEU A 33 -9.34 -4.33 1.35
C LEU A 33 -8.77 -3.63 2.60
N TYR A 34 -7.46 -3.33 2.60
CA TYR A 34 -6.82 -2.60 3.70
C TYR A 34 -7.28 -1.15 3.84
N LYS A 35 -7.63 -0.49 2.72
CA LYS A 35 -8.16 0.88 2.69
C LYS A 35 -9.68 0.94 2.83
N GLU A 36 -10.34 -0.20 3.01
CA GLU A 36 -11.81 -0.31 3.12
C GLU A 36 -12.55 0.22 1.87
N GLN A 37 -11.90 0.18 0.70
CA GLN A 37 -12.43 0.61 -0.60
C GLN A 37 -13.21 -0.52 -1.27
N TYR A 38 -14.26 -1.01 -0.62
CA TYR A 38 -15.01 -2.18 -1.08
C TYR A 38 -15.72 -1.99 -2.43
N GLU A 39 -16.04 -0.74 -2.79
CA GLU A 39 -16.67 -0.38 -4.07
C GLU A 39 -15.76 -0.71 -5.27
N GLU A 40 -14.44 -0.53 -5.11
CA GLU A 40 -13.44 -0.76 -6.16
C GLU A 40 -13.07 -2.25 -6.28
N CYS A 41 -13.30 -3.05 -5.23
CA CYS A 41 -12.95 -4.48 -5.19
C CYS A 41 -13.61 -5.29 -6.32
N ALA A 42 -14.83 -4.94 -6.74
CA ALA A 42 -15.54 -5.67 -7.80
C ALA A 42 -14.83 -5.53 -9.17
N GLU A 43 -14.35 -4.33 -9.48
CA GLU A 43 -13.60 -4.04 -10.71
C GLU A 43 -12.22 -4.69 -10.67
N ILE A 44 -11.54 -4.61 -9.53
CA ILE A 44 -10.22 -5.22 -9.33
C ILE A 44 -10.30 -6.75 -9.45
N VAL A 45 -11.31 -7.39 -8.85
CA VAL A 45 -11.56 -8.85 -8.98
C VAL A 45 -11.82 -9.23 -10.42
N SER A 46 -12.63 -8.44 -11.13
CA SER A 46 -12.93 -8.68 -12.55
C SER A 46 -11.66 -8.58 -13.40
N SER A 47 -10.81 -7.61 -13.13
CA SER A 47 -9.52 -7.43 -13.79
C SER A 47 -8.58 -8.60 -13.50
N ALA A 48 -8.44 -9.00 -12.22
CA ALA A 48 -7.62 -10.15 -11.83
C ALA A 48 -8.05 -11.44 -12.55
N LYS A 49 -9.36 -11.70 -12.67
CA LYS A 49 -9.89 -12.86 -13.41
C LYS A 49 -9.56 -12.81 -14.89
N ARG A 50 -9.59 -11.62 -15.52
CA ARG A 50 -9.20 -11.45 -16.93
C ARG A 50 -7.74 -11.83 -17.19
N PHE A 51 -6.88 -11.65 -16.20
CA PHE A 51 -5.47 -12.05 -16.24
C PHE A 51 -5.21 -13.48 -15.72
N GLY A 52 -6.26 -14.30 -15.54
CA GLY A 52 -6.12 -15.70 -15.12
C GLY A 52 -6.02 -15.93 -13.60
N ALA A 53 -6.48 -14.98 -12.78
CA ALA A 53 -6.68 -15.24 -11.36
C ALA A 53 -7.88 -16.17 -11.15
N GLU A 54 -7.66 -17.25 -10.42
CA GLU A 54 -8.74 -18.13 -10.01
C GLU A 54 -9.43 -17.60 -8.74
N SER A 55 -10.66 -18.07 -8.49
CA SER A 55 -11.36 -17.81 -7.23
C SER A 55 -10.53 -18.22 -6.00
N SER A 56 -9.73 -19.28 -6.12
CA SER A 56 -8.78 -19.73 -5.09
C SER A 56 -7.74 -18.66 -4.73
N ASP A 57 -7.26 -17.88 -5.70
CA ASP A 57 -6.26 -16.83 -5.44
C ASP A 57 -6.89 -15.62 -4.76
N ILE A 58 -8.08 -15.23 -5.21
CA ILE A 58 -8.89 -14.16 -4.58
C ILE A 58 -9.21 -14.52 -3.14
N ASN A 59 -9.65 -15.76 -2.89
CA ASN A 59 -9.96 -16.26 -1.55
C ASN A 59 -8.74 -16.25 -0.63
N LYS A 60 -7.53 -16.53 -1.14
CA LYS A 60 -6.29 -16.42 -0.33
C LYS A 60 -6.04 -14.98 0.11
N VAL A 61 -6.24 -14.00 -0.79
CA VAL A 61 -6.08 -12.58 -0.46
C VAL A 61 -7.07 -12.15 0.62
N ILE A 62 -8.36 -12.49 0.45
CA ILE A 62 -9.40 -12.18 1.43
C ILE A 62 -9.12 -12.87 2.77
N ALA A 63 -8.76 -14.16 2.76
CA ALA A 63 -8.43 -14.89 3.98
C ALA A 63 -7.20 -14.33 4.69
N LYS A 64 -6.20 -13.86 3.93
CA LYS A 64 -5.01 -13.17 4.48
C LYS A 64 -5.41 -11.85 5.13
N TYR A 65 -6.24 -11.04 4.47
CA TYR A 65 -6.80 -9.82 5.04
C TYR A 65 -7.56 -10.10 6.33
N LEU A 66 -8.49 -11.08 6.36
CA LEU A 66 -9.25 -11.43 7.56
C LEU A 66 -8.35 -11.92 8.71
N LYS A 67 -7.32 -12.73 8.42
CA LYS A 67 -6.32 -13.16 9.41
C LYS A 67 -5.47 -11.99 9.94
N GLY A 68 -5.21 -10.98 9.11
CA GLY A 68 -4.51 -9.75 9.49
C GLY A 68 -5.39 -8.80 10.30
N ALA A 69 -6.64 -8.61 9.88
CA ALA A 69 -7.63 -7.75 10.53
C ALA A 69 -7.98 -8.25 11.94
N GLY A 70 -7.99 -9.56 12.16
CA GLY A 70 -8.13 -10.17 13.50
C GLY A 70 -7.00 -9.83 14.48
N ARG A 71 -5.90 -9.21 14.02
CA ARG A 71 -4.78 -8.75 14.86
C ARG A 71 -4.70 -7.24 15.03
N THR A 72 -5.52 -6.45 14.32
CA THR A 72 -5.42 -4.98 14.30
C THR A 72 -6.69 -4.26 14.74
N SER A 73 -7.46 -4.82 15.67
CA SER A 73 -8.57 -4.13 16.36
C SER A 73 -8.12 -2.95 17.25
N THR A 74 -6.96 -2.34 17.00
CA THR A 74 -6.45 -1.17 17.76
C THR A 74 -5.88 -0.03 16.93
N ASN A 75 -5.81 -0.10 15.60
CA ASN A 75 -5.33 1.05 14.82
C ASN A 75 -6.46 2.01 14.47
N ARG A 76 -6.80 2.86 15.47
CA ARG A 76 -7.32 4.21 15.21
C ARG A 76 -6.44 4.87 14.14
N PRO A 77 -7.01 5.70 13.25
CA PRO A 77 -6.21 6.58 12.42
C PRO A 77 -5.39 7.47 13.37
N LYS A 78 -4.06 7.33 13.35
CA LYS A 78 -3.20 8.42 13.81
C LYS A 78 -3.46 9.55 12.83
N GLN A 79 -4.31 10.49 13.22
CA GLN A 79 -4.26 11.82 12.64
C GLN A 79 -2.81 12.26 12.68
N ILE A 80 -2.23 12.45 11.49
CA ILE A 80 -0.98 13.15 11.35
C ILE A 80 -1.35 14.59 11.65
N GLU A 81 -1.42 14.95 12.93
CA GLU A 81 -1.37 16.34 13.34
C GLU A 81 -0.05 16.86 12.78
N ALA A 82 -0.16 17.72 11.77
CA ALA A 82 0.95 18.53 11.30
C ALA A 82 1.38 19.40 12.48
N SER A 83 2.28 18.88 13.30
CA SER A 83 2.92 19.62 14.37
C SER A 83 3.74 20.73 13.71
N GLU A 84 3.18 21.94 13.77
CA GLU A 84 3.82 23.17 13.34
C GLU A 84 5.26 23.23 13.87
N PRO A 85 6.26 23.63 13.05
CA PRO A 85 7.60 23.83 13.55
C PRO A 85 7.59 24.98 14.56
N LYS A 86 7.77 24.65 15.84
CA LYS A 86 8.06 25.62 16.90
C LYS A 86 9.38 26.31 16.57
N VAL A 87 9.31 27.46 15.90
CA VAL A 87 10.44 28.39 15.75
C VAL A 87 10.79 28.91 17.14
N GLY A 88 11.81 28.30 17.74
CA GLY A 88 12.36 28.72 19.01
C GLY A 88 12.94 30.13 18.90
N ARG A 89 12.31 31.11 19.56
CA ARG A 89 12.90 32.42 19.83
C ARG A 89 14.02 32.22 20.85
N ARG A 90 15.28 32.13 20.40
CA ARG A 90 16.44 32.24 21.29
C ARG A 90 16.65 33.71 21.64
N ARG A 91 16.22 34.05 22.86
CA ARG A 91 16.60 35.22 23.64
C ARG A 91 18.12 35.18 23.82
N ALA A 92 18.85 36.09 23.20
CA ALA A 92 20.24 36.37 23.56
C ALA A 92 20.20 37.49 24.62
N GLU A 93 20.26 37.09 25.88
CA GLU A 93 20.75 37.95 26.95
C GLU A 93 22.28 37.89 26.87
N LEU A 94 22.91 39.02 26.59
CA LEU A 94 24.31 39.27 26.90
C LEU A 94 24.33 40.41 27.91
N GLU A 95 24.38 40.03 29.18
CA GLU A 95 24.83 40.89 30.25
C GLU A 95 26.35 41.04 30.18
N GLY A 96 26.84 42.27 30.44
CA GLY A 96 28.06 42.46 31.21
C GLY A 96 29.30 42.99 30.47
N GLY A 97 29.74 44.18 30.90
CA GLY A 97 31.16 44.48 31.08
C GLY A 97 31.74 45.57 30.18
N SER A 98 31.62 46.83 30.60
CA SER A 98 32.69 47.62 31.27
C SER A 98 32.41 49.12 31.22
#